data_AF-A0A7C4CL48-F1
#
_entry.id   AF-A0A7C4CL48-F1
#
_cell.length_a   1.000
_cell.length_b   1.000
_cell.length_c   1.000
_cell.angle_alpha   90.00
_cell.angle_beta   90.00
_cell.angle_gamma   90.00
#
_symmetry.space_group_name_H-M   'P 1'
#
loop_
_entity.id
_entity.type
_entity.pdbx_description
1 polymer ?
#
loop_
_entity_poly.entity_id
_entity_poly.type
_entity_poly.pdbx_seq_one_letter_code
_entity_poly.pdbx_strand_id
1 'polypeptide(L)'
;MIITSNLSGSFLLIKRPVKPPANTRITFTIVPIIRSFLLKLVFNIVETITKSLIIHCKYLIGSFSKNLFMRIRVELVGQFRDIVGSNEIFVELGKEKTIYDLILMMAEKYGREFEKRVFIEGTKNLSEDVTIVLNGRVISVDKASSTILNETDTVVLMPEAII
;
A
#
# COMPACT_ATOMS: atom_id res chain seq x y z
N MET A 1 38.86 -107.64 -40.86
CA MET A 1 37.44 -107.93 -40.61
C MET A 1 37.11 -107.41 -39.22
N ILE A 2 36.27 -106.38 -39.17
CA ILE A 2 35.75 -105.59 -38.03
C ILE A 2 36.78 -104.92 -37.10
N ILE A 3 36.76 -103.58 -37.16
CA ILE A 3 37.60 -102.59 -36.48
C ILE A 3 36.78 -102.00 -35.32
N THR A 4 37.40 -101.78 -34.15
CA THR A 4 36.92 -100.89 -33.07
C THR A 4 38.16 -100.18 -32.48
N SER A 5 38.38 -98.89 -32.75
CA SER A 5 37.83 -97.66 -32.14
C SER A 5 38.52 -97.25 -30.84
N ASN A 6 39.28 -96.15 -30.86
CA ASN A 6 39.00 -94.99 -29.99
C ASN A 6 39.82 -93.77 -30.43
N LEU A 7 39.09 -92.76 -30.93
CA LEU A 7 39.57 -91.45 -31.32
C LEU A 7 39.26 -90.46 -30.20
N SER A 8 40.31 -89.74 -29.80
CA SER A 8 40.31 -88.53 -29.00
C SER A 8 39.39 -87.45 -29.60
N GLY A 9 38.64 -86.74 -28.75
CA GLY A 9 37.76 -85.65 -29.19
C GLY A 9 37.23 -84.81 -28.04
N SER A 10 37.93 -83.72 -27.74
CA SER A 10 37.65 -82.71 -26.71
C SER A 10 36.33 -81.97 -26.96
N PHE A 11 35.45 -81.91 -25.96
CA PHE A 11 34.23 -81.09 -26.00
C PHE A 11 34.53 -79.66 -25.51
N LEU A 12 34.40 -78.69 -26.41
CA LEU A 12 34.36 -77.25 -26.14
C LEU A 12 33.04 -76.87 -25.44
N LEU A 13 33.12 -76.38 -24.20
CA LEU A 13 32.01 -75.80 -23.44
C LEU A 13 31.64 -74.42 -23.99
N ILE A 14 30.57 -74.34 -24.78
CA ILE A 14 29.96 -73.07 -25.19
C ILE A 14 29.13 -72.54 -24.00
N LYS A 15 29.66 -71.53 -23.29
CA LYS A 15 28.90 -70.75 -22.31
C LYS A 15 27.80 -69.97 -23.05
N ARG A 16 26.53 -70.33 -22.83
CA ARG A 16 25.39 -69.52 -23.28
C ARG A 16 25.32 -68.22 -22.46
N PRO A 17 24.99 -67.06 -23.06
CA PRO A 17 24.82 -65.82 -22.32
C PRO A 17 23.53 -65.88 -21.48
N VAL A 18 23.67 -65.68 -20.17
CA VAL A 18 22.53 -65.53 -19.25
C VAL A 18 21.94 -64.13 -19.45
N LYS A 19 20.69 -64.08 -19.89
CA LYS A 19 19.93 -62.83 -20.05
C LYS A 19 19.60 -62.25 -18.67
N PRO A 20 19.90 -60.97 -18.38
CA PRO A 20 19.60 -60.39 -17.08
C PRO A 20 18.07 -60.31 -16.86
N PRO A 21 17.59 -60.46 -15.61
CA PRO A 21 16.17 -60.42 -15.31
C PRO A 21 15.59 -59.05 -15.64
N ALA A 22 14.43 -59.06 -16.30
CA ALA A 22 13.66 -57.89 -16.66
C ALA A 22 13.03 -57.26 -15.41
N ASN A 23 13.83 -56.60 -14.57
CA ASN A 23 13.33 -55.83 -13.44
C ASN A 23 14.02 -54.48 -13.35
N THR A 24 13.69 -53.59 -14.28
CA THR A 24 14.10 -52.18 -14.23
C THR A 24 13.09 -51.30 -14.98
N ARG A 25 11.80 -51.44 -14.65
CA ARG A 25 10.74 -50.55 -15.20
C ARG A 25 10.02 -49.69 -14.15
N ILE A 26 10.33 -49.87 -12.86
CA ILE A 26 9.62 -49.19 -11.77
C ILE A 26 10.15 -47.76 -11.55
N THR A 27 11.35 -47.43 -12.04
CA THR A 27 11.98 -46.12 -11.85
C THR A 27 11.43 -45.00 -12.74
N PHE A 28 10.78 -45.30 -13.88
CA PHE A 28 10.39 -44.27 -14.84
C PHE A 28 9.01 -43.64 -14.59
N THR A 29 8.09 -44.32 -13.90
CA THR A 29 6.71 -43.82 -13.68
C THR A 29 6.56 -42.98 -12.41
N ILE A 30 7.40 -43.17 -11.39
CA ILE A 30 7.25 -42.51 -10.09
C ILE A 30 7.86 -41.09 -10.09
N VAL A 31 8.94 -40.88 -10.83
CA VAL A 31 9.64 -39.58 -10.95
C VAL A 31 8.72 -38.42 -11.38
N PRO A 32 7.88 -38.55 -12.45
CA PRO A 32 6.98 -37.47 -12.84
C PRO A 32 5.88 -37.18 -11.80
N ILE A 33 5.45 -38.20 -11.05
CA ILE A 33 4.44 -38.07 -9.98
C ILE A 33 5.01 -37.29 -8.80
N ILE A 34 6.22 -37.66 -8.34
CA ILE A 34 6.93 -36.95 -7.26
C ILE A 34 7.21 -35.50 -7.68
N ARG A 35 7.65 -35.27 -8.93
CA ARG A 35 7.90 -33.92 -9.45
C ARG A 35 6.63 -33.06 -9.48
N SER A 36 5.51 -33.62 -9.94
CA SER A 36 4.21 -32.92 -9.95
C SER A 36 3.74 -32.57 -8.53
N PHE A 37 3.91 -33.50 -7.59
CA PHE A 37 3.55 -33.28 -6.19
C PHE A 37 4.42 -32.19 -5.54
N LEU A 38 5.74 -32.25 -5.75
CA LEU A 38 6.68 -31.24 -5.26
C LEU A 38 6.38 -29.85 -5.84
N LEU A 39 6.07 -29.75 -7.14
CA LEU A 39 5.69 -28.48 -7.76
C LEU A 39 4.42 -27.88 -7.15
N LYS A 40 3.40 -28.70 -6.91
CA LYS A 40 2.16 -28.27 -6.25
C LYS A 40 2.42 -27.80 -4.81
N LEU A 41 3.28 -28.51 -4.08
CA LEU A 41 3.64 -28.15 -2.71
C LEU A 41 4.36 -26.80 -2.68
N VAL A 42 5.36 -26.61 -3.53
CA VAL A 42 6.11 -25.33 -3.62
C VAL A 42 5.17 -24.20 -4.03
N PHE A 43 4.30 -24.41 -5.01
CA PHE A 43 3.34 -23.40 -5.45
C PHE A 43 2.39 -22.97 -4.32
N ASN A 44 1.82 -23.92 -3.58
CA ASN A 44 0.93 -23.63 -2.47
C ASN A 44 1.64 -22.86 -1.33
N ILE A 45 2.91 -23.19 -1.05
CA ILE A 45 3.70 -22.47 -0.05
C ILE A 45 3.94 -21.03 -0.49
N VAL A 46 4.35 -20.82 -1.74
CA VAL A 46 4.57 -19.47 -2.29
C VAL A 46 3.27 -18.66 -2.30
N GLU A 47 2.15 -19.25 -2.68
CA GLU A 47 0.84 -18.60 -2.67
C GLU A 47 0.40 -18.23 -1.24
N THR A 48 0.68 -19.09 -0.26
CA THR A 48 0.35 -18.82 1.15
C THR A 48 1.20 -17.68 1.71
N ILE A 49 2.51 -17.69 1.43
CA ILE A 49 3.44 -16.64 1.87
C ILE A 49 3.06 -15.31 1.22
N THR A 50 2.79 -15.28 -0.08
CA THR A 50 2.40 -14.05 -0.79
C THR A 50 1.09 -13.46 -0.26
N LYS A 51 0.05 -14.29 -0.05
CA LYS A 51 -1.21 -13.82 0.55
C LYS A 51 -0.99 -13.26 1.95
N SER A 52 -0.21 -13.95 2.79
CA SER A 52 0.12 -13.50 4.14
C SER A 52 0.88 -12.17 4.14
N LEU A 53 1.88 -12.03 3.27
CA LEU A 53 2.67 -10.80 3.12
C LEU A 53 1.79 -9.63 2.66
N ILE A 54 0.91 -9.84 1.69
CA ILE A 54 -0.02 -8.81 1.20
C ILE A 54 -0.96 -8.35 2.32
N ILE A 55 -1.48 -9.27 3.13
CA ILE A 55 -2.35 -8.94 4.27
C ILE A 55 -1.58 -8.10 5.30
N HIS A 56 -0.37 -8.52 5.65
CA HIS A 56 0.49 -7.77 6.58
C HIS A 56 0.88 -6.39 6.03
N CYS A 57 1.22 -6.28 4.75
CA CYS A 57 1.50 -5.01 4.10
C CYS A 57 0.28 -4.08 4.12
N LYS A 58 -0.92 -4.58 3.80
CA LYS A 58 -2.15 -3.78 3.88
C LYS A 58 -2.42 -3.28 5.30
N TYR A 59 -2.20 -4.13 6.29
CA TYR A 59 -2.36 -3.76 7.70
C TYR A 59 -1.36 -2.70 8.13
N LEU A 60 -0.07 -2.88 7.79
CA LEU A 60 0.99 -1.94 8.13
C LEU A 60 0.79 -0.59 7.45
N ILE A 61 0.43 -0.56 6.15
CA ILE A 61 0.16 0.68 5.41
C ILE A 61 -1.05 1.40 6.01
N GLY A 62 -2.14 0.67 6.31
CA GLY A 62 -3.33 1.25 6.94
C GLY A 62 -3.05 1.81 8.34
N SER A 63 -2.23 1.12 9.14
CA SER A 63 -1.85 1.54 10.49
C SER A 63 -0.87 2.72 10.48
N PHE A 64 0.03 2.79 9.51
CA PHE A 64 1.02 3.86 9.40
C PHE A 64 0.37 5.16 8.92
N SER A 65 -0.54 5.06 7.95
CA SER A 65 -1.29 6.21 7.42
C SER A 65 -2.07 6.95 8.52
N LYS A 66 -2.73 6.22 9.44
CA LYS A 66 -3.50 6.84 10.53
C LYS A 66 -2.69 7.69 11.50
N ASN A 67 -1.37 7.55 11.55
CA ASN A 67 -0.50 8.34 12.44
C ASN A 67 0.16 9.54 11.77
N LEU A 68 0.02 9.71 10.45
CA LEU A 68 0.63 10.83 9.73
C LEU A 68 -0.27 12.06 9.64
N PHE A 69 -1.58 11.87 9.83
CA PHE A 69 -2.57 12.91 9.68
C PHE A 69 -3.24 13.23 11.02
N MET A 70 -3.42 14.52 11.26
CA MET A 70 -4.25 15.08 12.31
C MET A 70 -5.60 15.49 11.72
N ARG A 71 -6.66 15.41 12.53
CA ARG A 71 -8.00 15.81 12.13
C ARG A 71 -8.38 17.10 12.85
N ILE A 72 -8.49 18.19 12.09
CA ILE A 72 -8.79 19.54 12.61
C ILE A 72 -10.26 19.86 12.41
N ARG A 73 -10.89 20.46 13.42
CA ARG A 73 -12.25 21.01 13.31
C ARG A 73 -12.18 22.40 12.69
N VAL A 74 -12.95 22.62 11.62
CA VAL A 74 -13.06 23.94 10.98
C VAL A 74 -14.52 24.38 10.97
N GLU A 75 -14.76 25.54 11.57
CA GLU A 75 -16.06 26.21 11.58
C GLU A 75 -16.07 27.35 10.57
N LEU A 76 -17.15 27.46 9.81
CA LEU A 76 -17.28 28.38 8.69
C LEU A 76 -18.47 29.29 8.89
N VAL A 77 -18.25 30.58 8.68
CA VAL A 77 -19.24 31.62 8.91
C VAL A 77 -19.43 32.46 7.64
N GLY A 78 -20.67 32.91 7.42
CA GLY A 78 -21.02 33.80 6.31
C GLY A 78 -20.69 33.18 4.96
N GLN A 79 -20.00 33.94 4.10
CA GLN A 79 -19.66 33.52 2.74
C GLN A 79 -18.84 32.23 2.68
N PHE A 80 -18.01 31.93 3.70
CA PHE A 80 -17.23 30.70 3.70
C PHE A 80 -18.11 29.46 3.86
N ARG A 81 -19.14 29.54 4.70
CA ARG A 81 -20.16 28.50 4.82
C ARG A 81 -20.90 28.33 3.51
N ASP A 82 -21.27 29.43 2.86
CA ASP A 82 -22.07 29.39 1.65
C ASP A 82 -21.29 28.73 0.48
N ILE A 83 -19.98 28.97 0.38
CA ILE A 83 -19.08 28.33 -0.59
C ILE A 83 -18.89 26.83 -0.28
N VAL A 84 -18.66 26.48 0.99
CA VAL A 84 -18.38 25.09 1.39
C VAL A 84 -19.66 24.23 1.48
N GLY A 85 -20.82 24.86 1.69
CA GLY A 85 -22.11 24.20 1.89
C GLY A 85 -22.31 23.59 3.28
N SER A 86 -21.43 23.87 4.25
CA SER A 86 -21.52 23.37 5.62
C SER A 86 -21.02 24.40 6.63
N ASN A 87 -21.63 24.43 7.82
CA ASN A 87 -21.19 25.27 8.94
C ASN A 87 -19.91 24.75 9.59
N GLU A 88 -19.69 23.44 9.51
CA GLU A 88 -18.60 22.75 10.17
C GLU A 88 -18.10 21.63 9.27
N ILE A 89 -16.79 21.47 9.20
CA ILE A 89 -16.12 20.37 8.54
C ILE A 89 -14.95 19.87 9.39
N PHE A 90 -14.53 18.64 9.12
CA PHE A 90 -13.25 18.13 9.60
C PHE A 90 -12.28 18.02 8.44
N VAL A 91 -11.08 18.55 8.64
CA VAL A 91 -10.02 18.52 7.64
C VAL A 91 -8.88 17.63 8.15
N GLU A 92 -8.49 16.66 7.32
CA GLU A 92 -7.31 15.84 7.59
C GLU A 92 -6.08 16.56 7.04
N LEU A 93 -5.15 16.89 7.94
CA LEU A 93 -3.91 17.58 7.65
C LEU A 93 -2.73 16.71 8.05
N GLY A 94 -1.61 16.82 7.35
CA GLY A 94 -0.37 16.22 7.86
C GLY A 94 -0.01 16.81 9.22
N LYS A 95 0.76 16.08 10.03
CA LYS A 95 1.36 16.63 11.25
C LYS A 95 2.25 17.84 10.94
N GLU A 96 2.40 18.72 11.93
CA GLU A 96 3.25 19.93 11.88
C GLU A 96 2.82 20.95 10.81
N LYS A 97 1.56 20.89 10.36
CA LYS A 97 0.99 21.84 9.42
C LYS A 97 0.47 23.08 10.11
N THR A 98 0.51 24.19 9.38
CA THR A 98 0.12 25.50 9.88
C THR A 98 -1.31 25.85 9.50
N ILE A 99 -1.80 26.96 10.04
CA ILE A 99 -3.09 27.53 9.64
C ILE A 99 -3.07 27.95 8.17
N TYR A 100 -1.96 28.50 7.69
CA TYR A 100 -1.80 28.81 6.28
C TYR A 100 -1.92 27.55 5.41
N ASP A 101 -1.29 26.44 5.80
CA ASP A 101 -1.41 25.16 5.07
C ASP A 101 -2.85 24.64 5.05
N LEU A 102 -3.59 24.78 6.15
CA LEU A 102 -5.01 24.45 6.22
C LEU A 102 -5.81 25.29 5.20
N ILE A 103 -5.62 26.61 5.20
CA ILE A 103 -6.34 27.52 4.30
C ILE A 103 -5.99 27.24 2.84
N LEU A 104 -4.71 26.99 2.55
CA LEU A 104 -4.25 26.62 1.21
C LEU A 104 -4.91 25.33 0.72
N MET A 105 -4.93 24.28 1.55
CA MET A 105 -5.61 23.03 1.23
C MET A 105 -7.11 23.24 0.98
N MET A 106 -7.76 24.09 1.78
CA MET A 106 -9.17 24.42 1.58
C MET A 106 -9.40 25.17 0.26
N ALA A 107 -8.53 26.12 -0.09
CA ALA A 107 -8.60 26.82 -1.37
C ALA A 107 -8.44 25.86 -2.57
N GLU A 108 -7.50 24.92 -2.49
CA GLU A 108 -7.34 23.87 -3.51
C GLU A 108 -8.58 22.98 -3.62
N LYS A 109 -9.22 22.66 -2.50
CA LYS A 109 -10.38 21.76 -2.44
C LYS A 109 -11.69 22.42 -2.90
N TYR A 110 -11.94 23.66 -2.50
CA TYR A 110 -13.20 24.38 -2.77
C TYR A 110 -13.09 25.33 -3.97
N GLY A 111 -11.89 25.47 -4.53
CA GLY A 111 -11.65 26.13 -5.80
C GLY A 111 -11.67 27.67 -5.71
N ARG A 112 -11.79 28.27 -6.88
CA ARG A 112 -11.49 29.69 -7.12
C ARG A 112 -12.36 30.65 -6.30
N GLU A 113 -13.60 30.30 -6.00
CA GLU A 113 -14.47 31.15 -5.19
C GLU A 113 -13.96 31.25 -3.75
N PHE A 114 -13.50 30.15 -3.17
CA PHE A 114 -12.88 30.15 -1.84
C PHE A 114 -11.55 30.89 -1.86
N GLU A 115 -10.70 30.57 -2.83
CA GLU A 115 -9.36 31.16 -3.00
C GLU A 115 -9.40 32.69 -3.04
N LYS A 116 -10.30 33.27 -3.84
CA LYS A 116 -10.48 34.73 -3.96
C LYS A 116 -10.92 35.42 -2.66
N ARG A 117 -11.51 34.68 -1.72
CA ARG A 117 -11.94 35.22 -0.43
C ARG A 117 -10.84 35.15 0.61
N VAL A 118 -9.92 34.19 0.50
CA VAL A 118 -8.85 33.98 1.49
C VAL A 118 -7.51 34.55 1.08
N PHE A 119 -7.24 34.74 -0.21
CA PHE A 119 -5.98 35.29 -0.71
C PHE A 119 -6.18 36.60 -1.46
N ILE A 120 -5.17 37.47 -1.38
CA ILE A 120 -5.09 38.69 -2.19
C ILE A 120 -4.88 38.29 -3.65
N GLU A 121 -5.71 38.80 -4.56
CA GLU A 121 -5.71 38.42 -5.97
C GLU A 121 -4.31 38.58 -6.60
N GLY A 122 -3.85 37.52 -7.28
CA GLY A 122 -2.53 37.49 -7.92
C GLY A 122 -1.37 37.23 -6.97
N THR A 123 -1.62 37.00 -5.67
CA THR A 123 -0.59 36.69 -4.67
C THR A 123 -0.91 35.39 -3.92
N LYS A 124 0.04 34.91 -3.12
CA LYS A 124 -0.18 33.84 -2.13
C LYS A 124 -0.34 34.38 -0.71
N ASN A 125 -0.51 35.68 -0.54
CA ASN A 125 -0.69 36.29 0.75
C ASN A 125 -2.16 36.22 1.13
N LEU A 126 -2.43 35.88 2.39
CA LEU A 126 -3.78 35.87 2.92
C LEU A 126 -4.37 37.28 2.91
N SER A 127 -5.67 37.39 2.60
CA SER A 127 -6.39 38.67 2.64
C SER A 127 -6.62 39.11 4.09
N GLU A 128 -6.55 40.42 4.32
CA GLU A 128 -6.95 41.03 5.60
C GLU A 128 -8.48 40.91 5.81
N ASP A 129 -9.25 40.77 4.72
CA ASP A 129 -10.72 40.57 4.73
C ASP A 129 -11.17 39.24 5.38
N VAL A 130 -10.23 38.45 5.91
CA VAL A 130 -10.51 37.18 6.59
C VAL A 130 -10.08 37.27 8.05
N THR A 131 -11.06 37.12 8.93
CA THR A 131 -10.80 36.91 10.34
C THR A 131 -10.62 35.42 10.61
N ILE A 132 -9.46 35.08 11.18
CA ILE A 132 -9.12 33.72 11.60
C ILE A 132 -9.19 33.65 13.13
N VAL A 133 -9.94 32.69 13.66
CA VAL A 133 -10.05 32.45 15.10
C VAL A 133 -9.52 31.05 15.41
N LEU A 134 -8.51 30.95 16.25
CA LEU A 134 -7.98 29.69 16.75
C LEU A 134 -8.41 29.52 18.20
N ASN A 135 -9.16 28.45 18.50
CA ASN A 135 -9.61 28.11 19.85
C ASN A 135 -10.26 29.29 20.60
N GLY A 136 -11.11 30.05 19.89
CA GLY A 136 -11.82 31.22 20.42
C GLY A 136 -11.01 32.52 20.49
N ARG A 137 -9.77 32.55 19.96
CA ARG A 137 -8.93 33.77 19.91
C ARG A 137 -8.68 34.19 18.47
N VAL A 138 -8.95 35.46 18.16
CA VAL A 138 -8.57 36.06 16.88
C VAL A 138 -7.05 36.05 16.76
N ILE A 139 -6.54 35.52 15.66
CA ILE A 139 -5.14 35.59 15.32
C ILE A 139 -4.94 36.52 14.13
N SER A 140 -3.81 37.20 14.11
CA SER A 140 -3.44 38.06 13.00
C SER A 140 -2.99 37.22 11.80
N VAL A 141 -3.27 37.72 10.60
CA VAL A 141 -3.05 37.00 9.35
C VAL A 141 -1.57 36.66 9.13
N ASP A 142 -0.65 37.51 9.58
CA ASP A 142 0.80 37.31 9.58
C ASP A 142 1.25 36.09 10.42
N LYS A 143 0.49 35.74 11.47
CA LYS A 143 0.80 34.58 12.32
C LYS A 143 0.30 33.25 11.74
N ALA A 144 -0.56 33.27 10.72
CA ALA A 144 -1.13 32.06 10.15
C ALA A 144 -0.07 31.11 9.57
N SER A 145 1.05 31.66 9.07
CA SER A 145 2.16 30.89 8.47
C SER A 145 3.12 30.28 9.49
N SER A 146 3.11 30.73 10.74
CA SER A 146 3.99 30.24 11.81
C SER A 146 3.24 29.45 12.90
N THR A 147 1.91 29.53 12.93
CA THR A 147 1.09 28.85 13.93
C THR A 147 0.82 27.41 13.50
N ILE A 148 1.48 26.46 14.18
CA ILE A 148 1.29 25.01 13.98
C ILE A 148 -0.01 24.56 14.64
N LEU A 149 -0.81 23.78 13.92
CA LEU A 149 -2.07 23.22 14.38
C LEU A 149 -1.88 21.85 15.08
N ASN A 150 -2.79 21.54 15.99
CA ASN A 150 -2.88 20.27 16.73
C ASN A 150 -4.27 19.65 16.56
N GLU A 151 -4.40 18.33 16.75
CA GLU A 151 -5.66 17.59 16.61
C GLU A 151 -6.84 18.13 17.44
N THR A 152 -6.56 18.78 18.55
CA THR A 152 -7.58 19.35 19.44
C THR A 152 -8.01 20.76 19.05
N ASP A 153 -7.37 21.35 18.04
CA ASP A 153 -7.61 22.74 17.66
C ASP A 153 -8.90 22.88 16.85
N THR A 154 -9.58 23.99 17.11
CA THR A 154 -10.73 24.45 16.33
C THR A 154 -10.37 25.77 15.66
N VAL A 155 -10.52 25.81 14.34
CA VAL A 155 -10.27 26.99 13.52
C VAL A 155 -11.60 27.52 13.01
N VAL A 156 -11.90 28.80 13.23
CA VAL A 156 -13.05 29.47 12.63
C VAL A 156 -12.57 30.41 11.54
N LEU A 157 -13.18 30.32 10.35
CA LEU A 157 -12.99 31.27 9.26
C LEU A 157 -14.27 32.08 9.07
N MET A 158 -14.14 33.39 9.15
CA MET A 158 -15.24 34.32 8.95
C MET A 158 -14.78 35.53 8.13
N PRO A 159 -15.66 36.12 7.31
CA PRO A 159 -15.34 37.40 6.68
C PRO A 159 -15.07 38.44 7.77
N GLU A 160 -14.11 39.33 7.54
CA GLU A 160 -13.92 40.48 8.41
C GLU A 160 -15.19 41.33 8.39
N ALA A 161 -15.71 41.67 9.56
CA ALA A 161 -16.82 42.58 9.67
C ALA A 161 -16.31 43.97 9.30
N ILE A 162 -16.79 44.54 8.20
CA ILE A 162 -16.67 45.97 7.95
C ILE A 162 -17.50 46.65 9.06
N ILE A 163 -16.83 47.12 10.11
CA ILE A 163 -17.42 47.95 11.18
C ILE A 163 -17.40 49.41 10.74
#